data_AF-A0A9W8YMP8-F1
#
_entry.id   AF-A0A9W8YMP8-F1
#
_cell.length_a   1.000
_cell.length_b   1.000
_cell.length_c   1.000
_cell.angle_alpha   90.00
_cell.angle_beta   90.00
_cell.angle_gamma   90.00
#
_symmetry.space_group_name_H-M   'P 1'
#
loop_
_entity.id
_entity.type
_entity.pdbx_description
1 polymer ?
#
loop_
_entity_poly.entity_id
_entity_poly.type
_entity_poly.pdbx_seq_one_letter_code
_entity_poly.pdbx_strand_id
1 'polypeptide(L)'
;MHSHGKFLSTIALLSPLALTPAMADDWPKRGLAANDDIPIWQFGGEWEGDASQINWQYNWDSTTTQKQTFAEYVPMLWGTASEHTNTWFDNAWYWLNEGGSGHLLAFNEPERTDQANLSPTDAANAYRTYMSPFIGHAQLGSPAVSNDGYAWISDFMSACSDCEIDFIATHWYNDYTLFSDLQNWVNSMCSLGNGRQVWITEFQAYGSIDQQSAFLSQAIPWLDDNDCVYRYAYFGVADPDQSLLENGGPALSPLGVQYTFTPYGASSM
;
A
#
# COMPACT_ATOMS: atom_id res chain seq x y z
N MET A 1 21.87 70.57 4.72
CA MET A 1 22.34 69.29 4.14
C MET A 1 21.43 68.19 4.65
N HIS A 2 20.45 67.77 3.86
CA HIS A 2 19.48 66.72 4.24
C HIS A 2 19.92 65.40 3.63
N SER A 3 20.24 64.40 4.46
CA SER A 3 20.54 63.03 4.05
C SER A 3 19.24 62.24 3.95
N HIS A 4 18.92 61.71 2.77
CA HIS A 4 17.84 60.74 2.57
C HIS A 4 18.45 59.34 2.50
N GLY A 5 18.18 58.51 3.52
CA GLY A 5 18.47 57.09 3.50
C GLY A 5 17.47 56.36 2.61
N LYS A 6 17.95 55.64 1.60
CA LYS A 6 17.14 54.73 0.78
C LYS A 6 17.09 53.36 1.45
N PHE A 7 15.92 52.95 1.91
CA PHE A 7 15.64 51.55 2.24
C PHE A 7 15.48 50.76 0.95
N LEU A 8 16.31 49.73 0.74
CA LEU A 8 16.05 48.69 -0.26
C LEU A 8 15.13 47.65 0.37
N SER A 9 13.93 47.49 -0.19
CA SER A 9 13.01 46.41 0.15
C SER A 9 13.34 45.23 -0.76
N THR A 10 13.91 44.16 -0.20
CA THR A 10 14.16 42.91 -0.91
C THR A 10 12.85 42.13 -0.98
N ILE A 11 12.26 42.02 -2.18
CA ILE A 11 11.12 41.14 -2.43
C ILE A 11 11.69 39.73 -2.64
N ALA A 12 11.43 38.82 -1.71
CA ALA A 12 11.68 37.40 -1.90
C ALA A 12 10.62 36.84 -2.86
N LEU A 13 11.05 36.47 -4.07
CA LEU A 13 10.22 35.73 -5.03
C LEU A 13 10.11 34.28 -4.52
N LEU A 14 8.94 33.93 -3.99
CA LEU A 14 8.55 32.52 -3.78
C LEU A 14 8.29 31.90 -5.16
N SER A 15 9.19 31.04 -5.61
CA SER A 15 8.95 30.19 -6.76
C SER A 15 7.84 29.18 -6.42
N PRO A 16 6.79 29.04 -7.26
CA PRO A 16 5.83 27.97 -7.07
C PRO A 16 6.55 26.64 -7.33
N LEU A 17 6.43 25.69 -6.39
CA LEU A 17 6.76 24.29 -6.68
C LEU A 17 5.86 23.85 -7.83
N ALA A 18 6.44 23.61 -8.99
CA ALA A 18 5.74 22.92 -10.07
C ALA A 18 5.55 21.47 -9.61
N LEU A 19 4.30 21.08 -9.34
CA LEU A 19 3.91 19.67 -9.29
C LEU A 19 4.10 19.13 -10.70
N THR A 20 5.21 18.43 -10.91
CA THR A 20 5.37 17.56 -12.08
C THR A 20 4.40 16.40 -11.90
N PRO A 21 3.56 16.07 -12.90
CA PRO A 21 2.84 14.80 -12.85
C PRO A 21 3.88 13.69 -12.73
N ALA A 22 3.72 12.83 -11.72
CA ALA A 22 4.53 11.63 -11.61
C ALA A 22 4.29 10.83 -12.90
N MET A 23 5.33 10.56 -13.68
CA MET A 23 5.23 9.55 -14.72
C MET A 23 5.08 8.20 -14.01
N ALA A 24 4.20 7.32 -14.48
CA ALA A 24 4.17 5.93 -14.05
C ALA A 24 5.59 5.40 -14.08
N ASP A 25 6.07 4.95 -12.93
CA ASP A 25 7.40 4.39 -12.89
C ASP A 25 7.42 3.08 -13.69
N ASP A 26 8.53 2.82 -14.42
CA ASP A 26 8.74 1.60 -15.21
C ASP A 26 9.05 0.36 -14.33
N TRP A 27 8.53 0.28 -13.10
CA TRP A 27 8.80 -0.81 -12.17
C TRP A 27 7.52 -1.56 -11.72
N PRO A 28 7.59 -2.88 -11.47
CA PRO A 28 6.42 -3.69 -11.19
C PRO A 28 5.73 -3.32 -9.85
N LYS A 29 4.44 -3.00 -9.86
CA LYS A 29 3.73 -2.50 -8.65
C LYS A 29 3.19 -3.59 -7.72
N ARG A 30 3.29 -4.86 -8.12
CA ARG A 30 2.55 -5.97 -7.49
C ARG A 30 3.24 -6.47 -6.22
N GLY A 31 2.42 -6.75 -5.22
CA GLY A 31 2.87 -7.32 -3.95
C GLY A 31 2.07 -8.53 -3.51
N LEU A 32 2.51 -9.12 -2.40
CA LEU A 32 1.88 -10.26 -1.76
C LEU A 32 1.41 -9.88 -0.35
N ALA A 33 0.12 -10.11 -0.11
CA ALA A 33 -0.50 -10.04 1.21
C ALA A 33 -0.69 -11.48 1.72
N ALA A 34 0.19 -11.96 2.59
CA ALA A 34 0.26 -13.38 2.95
C ALA A 34 0.56 -13.59 4.44
N ASN A 35 -0.17 -14.49 5.10
CA ASN A 35 0.13 -14.87 6.48
C ASN A 35 1.50 -15.56 6.59
N ASP A 36 2.13 -15.48 7.77
CA ASP A 36 3.51 -15.95 7.97
C ASP A 36 3.67 -17.48 7.89
N ASP A 37 2.60 -18.24 7.82
CA ASP A 37 2.59 -19.70 7.64
C ASP A 37 2.35 -20.14 6.17
N ILE A 38 2.10 -19.20 5.26
CA ILE A 38 1.76 -19.48 3.86
C ILE A 38 3.01 -19.40 2.97
N PRO A 39 3.39 -20.47 2.26
CA PRO A 39 4.62 -20.48 1.48
C PRO A 39 4.50 -19.61 0.22
N ILE A 40 5.31 -18.55 0.13
CA ILE A 40 5.26 -17.58 -0.99
C ILE A 40 6.49 -17.60 -1.92
N TRP A 41 7.38 -18.57 -1.76
CA TRP A 41 8.63 -18.63 -2.54
C TRP A 41 8.43 -18.90 -4.04
N GLN A 42 7.28 -19.44 -4.45
CA GLN A 42 6.96 -19.69 -5.87
C GLN A 42 6.52 -18.44 -6.64
N PHE A 43 6.26 -17.34 -5.94
CA PHE A 43 5.89 -16.08 -6.59
C PHE A 43 7.09 -15.31 -7.17
N GLY A 44 8.32 -15.84 -7.06
CA GLY A 44 9.52 -15.28 -7.69
C GLY A 44 9.93 -16.03 -8.95
N GLY A 45 10.97 -15.53 -9.63
CA GLY A 45 11.57 -16.20 -10.80
C GLY A 45 10.84 -15.90 -12.11
N GLU A 46 10.71 -16.90 -12.98
CA GLU A 46 10.12 -16.80 -14.32
C GLU A 46 9.11 -17.94 -14.56
N TRP A 47 8.07 -17.66 -15.34
CA TRP A 47 7.09 -18.63 -15.82
C TRP A 47 6.88 -18.45 -17.32
N GLU A 48 7.08 -19.50 -18.12
CA GLU A 48 6.92 -19.47 -19.59
C GLU A 48 7.70 -18.34 -20.31
N GLY A 49 8.76 -17.83 -19.70
CA GLY A 49 9.60 -16.76 -20.23
C GLY A 49 9.26 -15.36 -19.70
N ASP A 50 8.18 -15.23 -18.93
CA ASP A 50 7.81 -13.99 -18.26
C ASP A 50 8.35 -13.97 -16.83
N ALA A 51 9.04 -12.88 -16.48
CA ALA A 51 9.55 -12.67 -15.13
C ALA A 51 8.43 -12.31 -14.15
N SER A 52 8.60 -12.69 -12.87
CA SER A 52 7.70 -12.27 -11.80
C SER A 52 7.63 -10.75 -11.71
N GLN A 53 6.42 -10.24 -11.55
CA GLN A 53 6.12 -8.83 -11.33
C GLN A 53 5.97 -8.49 -9.84
N ILE A 54 6.25 -9.44 -8.94
CA ILE A 54 6.18 -9.24 -7.49
C ILE A 54 7.48 -8.61 -6.99
N ASN A 55 7.38 -7.53 -6.21
CA ASN A 55 8.56 -6.93 -5.59
C ASN A 55 8.37 -6.43 -4.15
N TRP A 56 7.21 -6.64 -3.55
CA TRP A 56 6.99 -6.36 -2.14
C TRP A 56 6.02 -7.37 -1.51
N GLN A 57 6.09 -7.50 -0.19
CA GLN A 57 5.27 -8.40 0.60
C GLN A 57 4.95 -7.76 1.96
N TYR A 58 3.79 -8.10 2.51
CA TYR A 58 3.44 -7.83 3.91
C TYR A 58 2.51 -8.94 4.43
N ASN A 59 2.32 -9.00 5.74
CA ASN A 59 1.62 -10.11 6.42
C ASN A 59 0.73 -9.65 7.59
N TRP A 60 0.30 -8.38 7.60
CA TRP A 60 -0.44 -7.75 8.71
C TRP A 60 0.30 -7.70 10.05
N ASP A 61 1.59 -8.02 10.07
CA ASP A 61 2.43 -7.98 11.27
C ASP A 61 3.62 -7.03 11.04
N SER A 62 4.32 -6.75 12.12
CA SER A 62 5.56 -6.00 12.21
C SER A 62 6.79 -6.84 11.83
N THR A 63 6.66 -8.16 11.74
CA THR A 63 7.76 -9.05 11.33
C THR A 63 7.30 -10.30 10.57
N THR A 64 8.24 -10.95 9.89
CA THR A 64 8.01 -12.19 9.12
C THR A 64 9.18 -13.15 9.27
N THR A 65 8.89 -14.45 9.20
CA THR A 65 9.90 -15.50 9.04
C THR A 65 10.07 -15.94 7.58
N GLN A 66 9.26 -15.40 6.66
CA GLN A 66 9.16 -15.77 5.25
C GLN A 66 9.61 -14.66 4.28
N LYS A 67 10.65 -13.90 4.65
CA LYS A 67 11.25 -12.89 3.78
C LYS A 67 11.76 -13.51 2.47
N GLN A 68 11.19 -13.07 1.35
CA GLN A 68 11.67 -13.44 0.02
C GLN A 68 12.78 -12.50 -0.44
N THR A 69 13.75 -13.02 -1.19
CA THR A 69 14.87 -12.22 -1.70
C THR A 69 14.47 -11.28 -2.84
N PHE A 70 13.39 -11.60 -3.55
CA PHE A 70 12.86 -10.82 -4.66
C PHE A 70 11.86 -9.73 -4.23
N ALA A 71 11.45 -9.70 -2.96
CA ALA A 71 10.43 -8.79 -2.47
C ALA A 71 10.89 -8.01 -1.23
N GLU A 72 10.65 -6.70 -1.19
CA GLU A 72 10.73 -5.93 0.06
C GLU A 72 9.68 -6.43 1.05
N TYR A 73 10.04 -6.64 2.32
CA TYR A 73 9.03 -6.84 3.36
C TYR A 73 8.68 -5.51 4.00
N VAL A 74 7.38 -5.19 4.05
CA VAL A 74 6.86 -3.93 4.58
C VAL A 74 6.17 -4.21 5.92
N PRO A 75 6.80 -3.88 7.07
CA PRO A 75 6.20 -4.05 8.39
C PRO A 75 4.92 -3.22 8.54
N MET A 76 3.93 -3.79 9.22
CA MET A 76 2.68 -3.11 9.58
C MET A 76 2.56 -2.99 11.11
N LEU A 77 2.24 -1.79 11.59
CA LEU A 77 1.66 -1.62 12.91
C LEU A 77 0.15 -1.78 12.81
N TRP A 78 -0.34 -3.01 13.00
CA TRP A 78 -1.74 -3.35 12.73
C TRP A 78 -2.74 -2.52 13.55
N GLY A 79 -2.44 -2.26 14.83
CA GLY A 79 -3.31 -1.49 15.73
C GLY A 79 -2.60 -1.09 17.02
N THR A 80 -3.33 -0.53 17.98
CA THR A 80 -2.73 -0.01 19.23
C THR A 80 -2.77 -1.00 20.39
N ALA A 81 -3.23 -2.24 20.17
CA ALA A 81 -3.16 -3.28 21.20
C ALA A 81 -1.69 -3.54 21.58
N SER A 82 -1.46 -3.95 22.84
CA SER A 82 -0.10 -4.17 23.34
C SER A 82 0.65 -5.27 22.59
N GLU A 83 -0.06 -6.25 22.04
CA GLU A 83 0.54 -7.30 21.20
C GLU A 83 1.19 -6.76 19.92
N HIS A 84 0.70 -5.66 19.35
CA HIS A 84 1.33 -5.02 18.19
C HIS A 84 2.36 -3.96 18.61
N THR A 85 2.07 -3.17 19.63
CA THR A 85 2.89 -2.01 20.01
C THR A 85 4.13 -2.37 20.83
N ASN A 86 4.12 -3.49 21.57
CA ASN A 86 5.25 -3.87 22.43
C ASN A 86 6.53 -4.19 21.65
N THR A 87 6.40 -4.76 20.45
CA THR A 87 7.53 -5.17 19.60
C THR A 87 7.76 -4.22 18.42
N TRP A 88 6.85 -3.26 18.19
CA TRP A 88 6.83 -2.41 17.01
C TRP A 88 8.16 -1.72 16.73
N PHE A 89 8.72 -1.01 17.72
CA PHE A 89 9.95 -0.25 17.52
C PHE A 89 11.14 -1.15 17.19
N ASP A 90 11.31 -2.25 17.92
CA ASP A 90 12.42 -3.18 17.69
C ASP A 90 12.32 -3.83 16.31
N ASN A 91 11.12 -4.27 15.93
CA ASN A 91 10.87 -4.91 14.63
C ASN A 91 11.03 -3.92 13.47
N ALA A 92 10.42 -2.73 13.57
CA ALA A 92 10.53 -1.72 12.52
C ALA A 92 12.00 -1.29 12.32
N TRP A 93 12.75 -1.01 13.39
CA TRP A 93 14.18 -0.67 13.25
C TRP A 93 15.03 -1.81 12.71
N TYR A 94 14.74 -3.07 13.07
CA TYR A 94 15.39 -4.22 12.46
C TYR A 94 15.15 -4.25 10.95
N TRP A 95 13.90 -4.10 10.50
CA TRP A 95 13.56 -4.15 9.08
C TRP A 95 14.14 -2.98 8.28
N LEU A 96 14.18 -1.77 8.85
CA LEU A 96 14.78 -0.60 8.20
C LEU A 96 16.31 -0.69 8.08
N ASN A 97 17.01 -1.22 9.10
CA ASN A 97 18.47 -1.24 9.12
C ASN A 97 19.07 -2.49 8.48
N GLU A 98 18.44 -3.65 8.68
CA GLU A 98 19.01 -4.97 8.35
C GLU A 98 18.12 -5.75 7.38
N GLY A 99 16.79 -5.62 7.50
CA GLY A 99 15.83 -6.40 6.71
C GLY A 99 15.55 -5.87 5.30
N GLY A 100 16.03 -4.66 4.99
CA GLY A 100 15.92 -4.01 3.68
C GLY A 100 14.57 -3.39 3.39
N SER A 101 13.78 -3.04 4.41
CA SER A 101 12.56 -2.24 4.25
C SER A 101 12.89 -0.76 4.08
N GLY A 102 12.18 -0.09 3.17
CA GLY A 102 12.13 1.36 3.04
C GLY A 102 10.78 1.95 3.42
N HIS A 103 9.78 1.11 3.75
CA HIS A 103 8.41 1.53 3.99
C HIS A 103 7.84 0.92 5.27
N LEU A 104 6.88 1.62 5.88
CA LEU A 104 6.11 1.13 7.02
C LEU A 104 4.63 1.39 6.81
N LEU A 105 3.79 0.41 7.10
CA LEU A 105 2.33 0.51 7.07
C LEU A 105 1.78 0.79 8.49
N ALA A 106 0.77 1.64 8.56
CA ALA A 106 0.04 1.91 9.80
C ALA A 106 -1.23 1.04 9.89
N PHE A 107 -2.15 1.45 10.77
CA PHE A 107 -3.25 0.63 11.29
C PHE A 107 -4.18 0.03 10.22
N ASN A 108 -4.60 -1.21 10.45
CA ASN A 108 -5.46 -1.98 9.56
C ASN A 108 -6.93 -1.75 9.83
N GLU A 109 -7.65 -1.21 8.86
CA GLU A 109 -9.10 -0.92 8.87
C GLU A 109 -9.58 -0.33 10.21
N PRO A 110 -8.96 0.77 10.67
CA PRO A 110 -9.24 1.34 11.99
C PRO A 110 -10.68 1.80 12.15
N GLU A 111 -11.40 2.08 11.08
CA GLU A 111 -12.82 2.43 11.11
C GLU A 111 -13.72 1.25 11.51
N ARG A 112 -13.22 0.02 11.46
CA ARG A 112 -14.01 -1.18 11.72
C ARG A 112 -13.83 -1.70 13.14
N THR A 113 -14.94 -2.12 13.75
CA THR A 113 -14.96 -2.60 15.13
C THR A 113 -14.34 -3.98 15.33
N ASP A 114 -14.22 -4.76 14.26
CA ASP A 114 -13.62 -6.09 14.21
C ASP A 114 -12.14 -6.08 13.78
N GLN A 115 -11.56 -4.89 13.56
CA GLN A 115 -10.17 -4.68 13.12
C GLN A 115 -9.45 -3.78 14.13
N ALA A 116 -8.61 -2.83 13.70
CA ALA A 116 -7.87 -1.99 14.64
C ALA A 116 -8.75 -1.10 15.53
N ASN A 117 -9.98 -0.79 15.10
CA ASN A 117 -11.04 -0.13 15.88
C ASN A 117 -10.57 1.14 16.62
N LEU A 118 -10.18 2.16 15.86
CA LEU A 118 -9.72 3.45 16.35
C LEU A 118 -10.60 4.57 15.81
N SER A 119 -10.90 5.57 16.63
CA SER A 119 -11.40 6.84 16.10
C SER A 119 -10.29 7.56 15.30
N PRO A 120 -10.62 8.45 14.35
CA PRO A 120 -9.61 9.23 13.63
C PRO A 120 -8.65 10.00 14.56
N THR A 121 -9.16 10.54 15.66
CA THR A 121 -8.36 11.25 16.67
C THR A 121 -7.42 10.33 17.43
N ASP A 122 -7.89 9.15 17.83
CA ASP A 122 -7.05 8.17 18.53
C ASP A 122 -5.96 7.63 17.62
N ALA A 123 -6.31 7.34 16.35
CA ALA A 123 -5.34 6.96 15.34
C ALA A 123 -4.31 8.07 15.08
N ALA A 124 -4.71 9.34 15.02
CA ALA A 124 -3.75 10.44 14.87
C ALA A 124 -2.77 10.54 16.07
N ASN A 125 -3.27 10.36 17.30
CA ASN A 125 -2.42 10.33 18.49
C ASN A 125 -1.46 9.12 18.48
N ALA A 126 -1.95 7.95 18.09
CA ALA A 126 -1.15 6.75 17.94
C ALA A 126 -0.10 6.90 16.83
N TYR A 127 -0.46 7.53 15.70
CA TYR A 127 0.45 7.77 14.58
C TYR A 127 1.63 8.63 15.01
N ARG A 128 1.38 9.73 15.74
CA ARG A 128 2.43 10.56 16.33
C ARG A 128 3.34 9.78 17.28
N THR A 129 2.75 8.86 18.04
CA THR A 129 3.49 8.08 19.04
C THR A 129 4.36 7.00 18.40
N TYR A 130 3.81 6.27 17.42
CA TYR A 130 4.40 5.03 16.93
C TYR A 130 4.95 5.12 15.50
N MET A 131 4.42 5.97 14.63
CA MET A 131 4.86 6.10 13.23
C MET A 131 5.82 7.29 13.05
N SER A 132 5.49 8.46 13.59
CA SER A 132 6.33 9.67 13.44
C SER A 132 7.79 9.55 13.90
N PRO A 133 8.17 8.67 14.85
CA PRO A 133 9.58 8.43 15.15
C PRO A 133 10.42 7.89 13.97
N PHE A 134 9.80 7.40 12.90
CA PHE A 134 10.46 6.88 11.70
C PHE A 134 10.53 7.90 10.54
N ILE A 135 10.11 9.14 10.76
CA ILE A 135 10.24 10.23 9.79
C ILE A 135 11.71 10.42 9.40
N GLY A 136 11.98 10.48 8.10
CA GLY A 136 13.34 10.55 7.56
C GLY A 136 14.12 9.23 7.55
N HIS A 137 13.50 8.14 8.02
CA HIS A 137 14.08 6.79 8.01
C HIS A 137 13.31 5.80 7.12
N ALA A 138 12.02 6.05 6.90
CA ALA A 138 11.14 5.24 6.04
C ALA A 138 10.08 6.13 5.38
N GLN A 139 9.48 5.64 4.30
CA GLN A 139 8.22 6.17 3.80
C GLN A 139 7.06 5.61 4.65
N LEU A 140 6.21 6.48 5.17
CA LEU A 140 5.17 6.13 6.12
C LEU A 140 3.79 6.15 5.46
N GLY A 141 3.12 5.00 5.48
CA GLY A 141 1.76 4.87 4.99
C GLY A 141 0.74 5.46 5.96
N SER A 142 -0.39 5.92 5.43
CA SER A 142 -1.58 6.15 6.26
C SER A 142 -2.08 4.82 6.85
N PRO A 143 -3.01 4.86 7.82
CA PRO A 143 -3.85 3.71 8.11
C PRO A 143 -4.59 3.26 6.84
N ALA A 144 -4.76 1.95 6.67
CA ALA A 144 -5.40 1.36 5.50
C ALA A 144 -6.89 1.17 5.77
N VAL A 145 -7.74 1.89 5.04
CA VAL A 145 -9.21 1.83 5.23
C VAL A 145 -9.89 0.91 4.24
N SER A 146 -10.97 0.25 4.68
CA SER A 146 -11.89 -0.49 3.82
C SER A 146 -12.72 0.43 2.90
N ASN A 147 -13.55 -0.15 2.04
CA ASN A 147 -14.48 0.54 1.15
C ASN A 147 -15.42 1.53 1.85
N ASP A 148 -15.66 1.37 3.16
CA ASP A 148 -16.54 2.24 3.95
C ASP A 148 -15.78 3.37 4.66
N GLY A 149 -14.45 3.37 4.63
CA GLY A 149 -13.62 4.24 5.47
C GLY A 149 -13.22 5.58 4.85
N TYR A 150 -13.83 6.01 3.73
CA TYR A 150 -13.50 7.30 3.10
C TYR A 150 -13.63 8.49 4.07
N ALA A 151 -14.75 8.54 4.80
CA ALA A 151 -14.99 9.59 5.78
C ALA A 151 -13.97 9.53 6.93
N TRP A 152 -13.67 8.31 7.40
CA TRP A 152 -12.72 8.08 8.47
C TRP A 152 -11.31 8.56 8.09
N ILE A 153 -10.81 8.20 6.91
CA ILE A 153 -9.47 8.62 6.49
C ILE A 153 -9.40 10.13 6.24
N SER A 154 -10.47 10.74 5.73
CA SER A 154 -10.57 12.20 5.59
C SER A 154 -10.44 12.92 6.94
N ASP A 155 -11.14 12.41 7.95
CA ASP A 155 -11.08 12.94 9.31
C ASP A 155 -9.71 12.70 9.96
N PHE A 156 -9.09 11.54 9.71
CA PHE A 156 -7.75 11.22 10.19
C PHE A 156 -6.71 12.15 9.57
N MET A 157 -6.73 12.36 8.26
CA MET A 157 -5.79 13.28 7.58
C MET A 157 -5.94 14.71 8.10
N SER A 158 -7.16 15.12 8.48
CA SER A 158 -7.42 16.42 9.10
C SER A 158 -6.86 16.47 10.54
N ALA A 159 -7.09 15.43 11.33
CA ALA A 159 -6.62 15.31 12.72
C ALA A 159 -5.10 15.10 12.83
N CYS A 160 -4.45 14.62 11.77
CA CYS A 160 -3.01 14.34 11.65
C CYS A 160 -2.35 15.28 10.63
N SER A 161 -2.81 16.53 10.52
CA SER A 161 -2.26 17.50 9.55
C SER A 161 -0.78 17.87 9.78
N ASP A 162 -0.26 17.57 10.97
CA ASP A 162 1.15 17.67 11.38
C ASP A 162 1.94 16.37 11.19
N CYS A 163 1.27 15.27 10.84
CA CYS A 163 1.90 13.97 10.60
C CYS A 163 2.50 13.94 9.20
N GLU A 164 3.74 13.47 9.10
CA GLU A 164 4.34 13.14 7.81
C GLU A 164 3.82 11.78 7.37
N ILE A 165 2.99 11.80 6.32
CA ILE A 165 2.40 10.64 5.67
C ILE A 165 2.84 10.74 4.21
N ASP A 166 3.53 9.72 3.72
CA ASP A 166 4.12 9.71 2.38
C ASP A 166 3.17 9.13 1.34
N PHE A 167 2.36 8.14 1.72
CA PHE A 167 1.40 7.49 0.84
C PHE A 167 0.10 7.12 1.56
N ILE A 168 -0.97 6.97 0.78
CA ILE A 168 -2.30 6.60 1.27
C ILE A 168 -2.50 5.10 1.07
N ALA A 169 -2.74 4.36 2.14
CA ALA A 169 -3.10 2.94 2.08
C ALA A 169 -4.62 2.77 2.07
N THR A 170 -5.12 1.82 1.29
CA THR A 170 -6.55 1.53 1.17
C THR A 170 -6.80 0.08 0.76
N HIS A 171 -7.99 -0.41 1.05
CA HIS A 171 -8.48 -1.71 0.62
C HIS A 171 -9.69 -1.57 -0.30
N TRP A 172 -9.91 -2.58 -1.14
CA TRP A 172 -11.13 -2.69 -1.93
C TRP A 172 -11.64 -4.11 -2.05
N TYR A 173 -12.89 -4.34 -1.69
CA TYR A 173 -13.52 -5.65 -1.81
C TYR A 173 -14.92 -5.56 -2.38
N ASN A 174 -15.16 -6.19 -3.54
CA ASN A 174 -16.49 -6.16 -4.14
C ASN A 174 -16.71 -7.29 -5.14
N ASP A 175 -17.91 -7.40 -5.68
CA ASP A 175 -18.24 -8.35 -6.77
C ASP A 175 -17.39 -8.09 -8.03
N TYR A 176 -16.98 -9.17 -8.72
CA TYR A 176 -16.16 -9.11 -9.94
C TYR A 176 -16.77 -8.27 -11.07
N THR A 177 -18.08 -8.00 -11.06
CA THR A 177 -18.72 -7.14 -12.06
C THR A 177 -18.45 -5.65 -11.83
N LEU A 178 -17.89 -5.27 -10.68
CA LEU A 178 -17.77 -3.88 -10.23
C LEU A 178 -16.37 -3.29 -10.47
N PHE A 179 -15.80 -3.53 -11.64
CA PHE A 179 -14.51 -2.92 -12.00
C PHE A 179 -14.54 -1.38 -11.98
N SER A 180 -15.64 -0.76 -12.43
CA SER A 180 -15.78 0.70 -12.35
C SER A 180 -15.84 1.23 -10.90
N ASP A 181 -16.28 0.40 -9.95
CA ASP A 181 -16.29 0.76 -8.53
C ASP A 181 -14.86 0.82 -7.98
N LEU A 182 -14.02 -0.17 -8.30
CA LEU A 182 -12.57 -0.12 -7.99
C LEU A 182 -11.93 1.16 -8.54
N GLN A 183 -12.22 1.49 -9.81
CA GLN A 183 -11.66 2.70 -10.43
C GLN A 183 -12.10 3.97 -9.70
N ASN A 184 -13.39 4.09 -9.36
CA ASN A 184 -13.92 5.24 -8.64
C ASN A 184 -13.32 5.36 -7.22
N TRP A 185 -13.18 4.23 -6.53
CA TRP A 185 -12.57 4.18 -5.20
C TRP A 185 -11.12 4.66 -5.21
N VAL A 186 -10.29 4.09 -6.09
CA VAL A 186 -8.87 4.45 -6.22
C VAL A 186 -8.73 5.92 -6.63
N ASN A 187 -9.52 6.42 -7.59
CA ASN A 187 -9.49 7.84 -7.98
C ASN A 187 -9.88 8.79 -6.84
N SER A 188 -10.78 8.35 -5.96
CA SER A 188 -11.17 9.10 -4.76
C SER A 188 -10.02 9.16 -3.75
N MET A 189 -9.32 8.04 -3.54
CA MET A 189 -8.11 8.00 -2.69
C MET A 189 -6.98 8.86 -3.25
N CYS A 190 -6.78 8.85 -4.58
CA CYS A 190 -5.80 9.71 -5.24
C CYS A 190 -6.09 11.20 -5.03
N SER A 191 -7.36 11.58 -5.14
CA SER A 191 -7.80 12.95 -4.90
C SER A 191 -7.59 13.36 -3.45
N LEU A 192 -7.90 12.46 -2.50
CA LEU A 192 -7.70 12.67 -1.07
C LEU A 192 -6.20 12.77 -0.70
N GLY A 193 -5.35 11.97 -1.33
CA GLY A 193 -3.90 11.97 -1.12
C GLY A 193 -3.23 13.28 -1.48
N ASN A 194 -3.86 14.10 -2.34
CA ASN A 194 -3.41 15.43 -2.75
C ASN A 194 -1.95 15.43 -3.24
N GLY A 195 -1.67 14.55 -4.21
CA GLY A 195 -0.33 14.36 -4.80
C GLY A 195 0.51 13.27 -4.15
N ARG A 196 0.06 12.70 -3.01
CA ARG A 196 0.62 11.45 -2.48
C ARG A 196 0.16 10.26 -3.31
N GLN A 197 1.05 9.28 -3.43
CA GLN A 197 0.73 8.02 -4.08
C GLN A 197 -0.23 7.17 -3.23
N VAL A 198 -0.94 6.26 -3.89
CA VAL A 198 -1.87 5.31 -3.28
C VAL A 198 -1.30 3.91 -3.32
N TRP A 199 -1.42 3.20 -2.21
CA TRP A 199 -1.15 1.77 -2.08
C TRP A 199 -2.47 1.05 -1.83
N ILE A 200 -2.81 0.11 -2.71
CA ILE A 200 -3.98 -0.74 -2.55
C ILE A 200 -3.50 -2.01 -1.88
N THR A 201 -3.33 -1.96 -0.56
CA THR A 201 -2.72 -3.04 0.22
C THR A 201 -3.56 -4.30 0.19
N GLU A 202 -4.86 -4.17 -0.08
CA GLU A 202 -5.75 -5.30 -0.35
C GLU A 202 -6.72 -4.94 -1.47
N PHE A 203 -6.86 -5.82 -2.46
CA PHE A 203 -8.06 -5.80 -3.28
C PHE A 203 -8.50 -7.20 -3.68
N GLN A 204 -9.81 -7.44 -3.72
CA GLN A 204 -10.37 -8.72 -4.16
C GLN A 204 -11.69 -8.52 -4.88
N ALA A 205 -11.81 -9.21 -6.02
CA ALA A 205 -13.10 -9.42 -6.67
C ALA A 205 -13.74 -10.71 -6.15
N TYR A 206 -14.97 -10.65 -5.66
CA TYR A 206 -15.74 -11.83 -5.30
C TYR A 206 -16.31 -12.49 -6.55
N GLY A 207 -16.15 -13.81 -6.67
CA GLY A 207 -16.62 -14.60 -7.80
C GLY A 207 -15.92 -15.94 -7.88
N SER A 208 -16.28 -16.76 -8.88
CA SER A 208 -15.50 -17.94 -9.24
C SER A 208 -14.07 -17.56 -9.67
N ILE A 209 -13.15 -18.52 -9.68
CA ILE A 209 -11.78 -18.30 -10.16
C ILE A 209 -11.76 -17.70 -11.58
N ASP A 210 -12.63 -18.18 -12.48
CA ASP A 210 -12.73 -17.62 -13.84
C ASP A 210 -13.21 -16.17 -13.86
N GLN A 211 -14.15 -15.81 -12.96
CA GLN A 211 -14.65 -14.45 -12.82
C GLN A 211 -13.58 -13.52 -12.24
N GLN A 212 -12.83 -13.99 -11.24
CA GLN A 212 -11.67 -13.28 -10.68
C GLN A 212 -10.58 -13.08 -11.74
N SER A 213 -10.30 -14.11 -12.54
CA SER A 213 -9.35 -14.04 -13.65
C SER A 213 -9.75 -12.98 -14.69
N ALA A 214 -11.02 -12.95 -15.08
CA ALA A 214 -11.55 -11.95 -16.00
C ALA A 214 -11.53 -10.53 -15.43
N PHE A 215 -11.72 -10.38 -14.12
CA PHE A 215 -11.56 -9.09 -13.42
C PHE A 215 -10.09 -8.64 -13.43
N LEU A 216 -9.16 -9.52 -13.04
CA LEU A 216 -7.73 -9.22 -13.00
C LEU A 216 -7.17 -8.85 -14.36
N SER A 217 -7.69 -9.43 -15.44
CA SER A 217 -7.34 -9.04 -16.82
C SER A 217 -7.62 -7.57 -17.15
N GLN A 218 -8.55 -6.94 -16.44
CA GLN A 218 -8.83 -5.50 -16.56
C GLN A 218 -8.12 -4.69 -15.48
N ALA A 219 -8.10 -5.19 -14.24
CA ALA A 219 -7.58 -4.46 -13.10
C ALA A 219 -6.05 -4.29 -13.14
N ILE A 220 -5.30 -5.36 -13.45
CA ILE A 220 -3.83 -5.32 -13.49
C ILE A 220 -3.30 -4.23 -14.43
N PRO A 221 -3.64 -4.22 -15.74
CA PRO A 221 -3.10 -3.21 -16.65
C PRO A 221 -3.55 -1.79 -16.27
N TRP A 222 -4.77 -1.63 -15.74
CA TRP A 222 -5.24 -0.33 -15.29
C TRP A 222 -4.50 0.19 -14.06
N LEU A 223 -4.18 -0.67 -13.10
CA LEU A 223 -3.40 -0.32 -11.91
C LEU A 223 -1.92 -0.07 -12.27
N ASP A 224 -1.35 -0.86 -13.18
CA ASP A 224 -0.01 -0.66 -13.72
C ASP A 224 0.11 0.71 -14.41
N ASP A 225 -0.86 1.10 -15.25
CA ASP A 225 -0.86 2.37 -16.01
C ASP A 225 -1.29 3.60 -15.17
N ASN A 226 -1.76 3.41 -13.94
CA ASN A 226 -2.22 4.53 -13.10
C ASN A 226 -1.06 5.16 -12.32
N ASP A 227 -0.63 6.37 -12.71
CA ASP A 227 0.46 7.16 -12.11
C ASP A 227 0.31 7.38 -10.59
N CYS A 228 -0.93 7.46 -10.09
CA CYS A 228 -1.19 7.66 -8.67
C CYS A 228 -0.98 6.37 -7.85
N VAL A 229 -1.19 5.20 -8.47
CA VAL A 229 -1.01 3.92 -7.79
C VAL A 229 0.47 3.56 -7.81
N TYR A 230 1.05 3.39 -6.64
CA TYR A 230 2.45 2.97 -6.49
C TYR A 230 2.58 1.47 -6.25
N ARG A 231 1.70 0.90 -5.42
CA ARG A 231 1.71 -0.54 -5.09
C ARG A 231 0.31 -1.09 -4.93
N TYR A 232 0.14 -2.37 -5.23
CA TYR A 232 -1.10 -3.09 -4.95
C TYR A 232 -0.85 -4.57 -4.63
N ALA A 233 -1.72 -5.18 -3.82
CA ALA A 233 -1.67 -6.59 -3.50
C ALA A 233 -3.07 -7.24 -3.61
N TYR A 234 -3.22 -8.23 -4.47
CA TYR A 234 -4.48 -8.98 -4.59
C TYR A 234 -4.67 -9.86 -3.36
N PHE A 235 -5.80 -9.72 -2.69
CA PHE A 235 -6.10 -10.47 -1.48
C PHE A 235 -6.55 -11.87 -1.85
N GLY A 236 -5.68 -12.83 -1.55
CA GLY A 236 -5.85 -14.19 -2.02
C GLY A 236 -4.74 -15.15 -1.63
N VAL A 237 -3.54 -14.63 -1.35
CA VAL A 237 -2.50 -15.43 -0.68
C VAL A 237 -2.83 -15.61 0.80
N ALA A 238 -3.45 -14.63 1.46
CA ALA A 238 -3.90 -14.68 2.86
C ALA A 238 -4.85 -15.85 3.16
N ASP A 239 -5.67 -16.23 2.18
CA ASP A 239 -6.57 -17.38 2.24
C ASP A 239 -6.26 -18.32 1.08
N PRO A 240 -5.26 -19.21 1.25
CA PRO A 240 -4.61 -19.91 0.15
C PRO A 240 -5.47 -21.05 -0.40
N ASP A 241 -6.60 -21.34 0.23
CA ASP A 241 -7.61 -22.27 -0.26
C ASP A 241 -8.55 -21.62 -1.28
N GLN A 242 -8.51 -20.29 -1.43
CA GLN A 242 -9.52 -19.56 -2.20
C GLN A 242 -9.08 -19.02 -3.55
N SER A 243 -7.78 -18.81 -3.82
CA SER A 243 -7.43 -18.11 -5.07
C SER A 243 -6.02 -18.35 -5.61
N LEU A 244 -4.95 -17.80 -5.02
CA LEU A 244 -3.65 -17.68 -5.70
C LEU A 244 -2.73 -18.92 -5.56
N LEU A 245 -3.03 -19.81 -4.63
CA LEU A 245 -2.32 -21.06 -4.42
C LEU A 245 -3.24 -22.26 -4.69
N GLU A 246 -2.67 -23.38 -5.13
CA GLU A 246 -3.41 -24.64 -5.25
C GLU A 246 -3.44 -25.34 -3.89
N ASN A 247 -4.63 -25.58 -3.35
CA ASN A 247 -4.87 -26.36 -2.11
C ASN A 247 -3.98 -25.93 -0.93
N GLY A 248 -3.81 -24.63 -0.70
CA GLY A 248 -2.96 -24.12 0.38
C GLY A 248 -1.47 -23.95 0.02
N GLY A 249 -1.06 -24.30 -1.21
CA GLY A 249 0.29 -24.09 -1.74
C GLY A 249 1.26 -25.26 -1.56
N PRO A 250 2.55 -25.09 -1.92
CA PRO A 250 3.17 -23.88 -2.46
C PRO A 250 2.94 -23.68 -3.96
N ALA A 251 2.32 -24.64 -4.64
CA ALA A 251 2.01 -24.54 -6.07
C ALA A 251 1.09 -23.35 -6.34
N LEU A 252 1.43 -22.53 -7.33
CA LEU A 252 0.55 -21.45 -7.79
C LEU A 252 -0.66 -22.02 -8.53
N SER A 253 -1.84 -21.46 -8.26
CA SER A 253 -3.01 -21.72 -9.09
C SER A 253 -2.88 -21.02 -10.45
N PRO A 254 -3.75 -21.30 -11.43
CA PRO A 254 -3.81 -20.52 -12.67
C PRO A 254 -3.98 -19.01 -12.44
N LEU A 255 -4.76 -18.63 -11.41
CA LEU A 255 -4.94 -17.23 -11.03
C LEU A 255 -3.67 -16.66 -10.39
N GLY A 256 -2.96 -17.47 -9.58
CA GLY A 256 -1.64 -17.15 -9.03
C GLY A 256 -0.62 -16.88 -10.12
N VAL A 257 -0.56 -17.72 -11.15
CA VAL A 257 0.31 -17.54 -12.32
C VAL A 257 -0.05 -16.25 -13.05
N GLN A 258 -1.33 -16.02 -13.34
CA GLN A 258 -1.80 -14.79 -13.99
C GLN A 258 -1.37 -13.53 -13.22
N TYR A 259 -1.66 -13.47 -11.92
CA TYR A 259 -1.33 -12.32 -11.08
C TYR A 259 0.19 -12.06 -11.02
N THR A 260 0.97 -13.12 -10.91
CA THR A 260 2.42 -13.05 -10.70
C THR A 260 3.19 -12.69 -11.97
N PHE A 261 2.84 -13.33 -13.10
CA PHE A 261 3.69 -13.35 -14.29
C PHE A 261 3.12 -12.61 -15.51
N THR A 262 1.88 -12.10 -15.47
CA THR A 262 1.39 -11.21 -16.55
C THR A 262 2.34 -10.02 -16.67
N PRO A 263 2.95 -9.72 -17.83
CA PRO A 263 3.93 -8.64 -17.94
C PRO A 263 3.38 -7.29 -17.50
N TYR A 264 4.24 -6.42 -16.95
CA TYR A 264 3.86 -5.07 -16.55
C TYR A 264 3.24 -4.27 -17.71
N GLY A 265 2.10 -3.65 -17.46
CA GLY A 265 1.37 -2.85 -18.46
C GLY A 265 0.81 -3.66 -19.63
N ALA A 266 0.93 -4.99 -19.64
CA ALA A 266 0.28 -5.82 -20.63
C ALA A 266 -1.18 -6.06 -20.24
N SER A 267 -2.10 -5.81 -21.18
CA SER A 267 -3.42 -6.43 -21.11
C SER A 267 -3.25 -7.92 -21.37
N SER A 268 -3.72 -8.78 -20.47
CA SER A 268 -3.83 -10.21 -20.76
C SER A 268 -4.70 -10.40 -22.01
N MET A 269 -4.14 -11.07 -23.03
CA MET A 269 -4.83 -11.38 -24.29
C MET A 269 -5.95 -12.40 -24.09
#